data_AF-A0A1A6FW74-F1
#
_entry.id   AF-A0A1A6FW74-F1
#
_cell.length_a   1.000
_cell.length_b   1.000
_cell.length_c   1.000
_cell.angle_alpha   90.00
_cell.angle_beta   90.00
_cell.angle_gamma   90.00
#
_symmetry.space_group_name_H-M   'P 1'
#
loop_
_entity.id
_entity.type
_entity.pdbx_description
1 polymer ?
#
loop_
_entity_poly.entity_id
_entity_poly.type
_entity_poly.pdbx_seq_one_letter_code
_entity_poly.pdbx_strand_id
1 'polypeptide(L)'
;ADLQVDKERHNFFESSLDYVYQIQEVQESKKFNIVEPVLAFLHSLFISNSLTVELMQDFLPYKQQLQLSLQNTRNHFSSTREEMEELKKRMKEAPQTCKLPGQPSIEGYLYTQEKWALGISWVKYYCRYEKETRTLTMTPVEQKPGAKQGPVDLTLKYCVRRKSESIDKRFCFDIETNERPGTITLQAPSEANRRLWMEAMDGKEP
;
A
#
# COMPACT_ATOMS: atom_id res chain seq x y z
N ALA A 1 96.12 36.50 25.95
CA ALA A 1 95.24 37.05 24.90
C ALA A 1 95.36 36.21 23.63
N ASP A 2 96.57 36.07 23.05
CA ASP A 2 96.75 35.40 21.74
C ASP A 2 96.34 33.92 21.71
N LEU A 3 96.67 33.14 22.74
CA LEU A 3 96.25 31.72 22.84
C LEU A 3 94.72 31.52 22.86
N GLN A 4 93.98 32.49 23.39
CA GLN A 4 92.52 32.42 23.41
C GLN A 4 91.96 32.70 22.01
N VAL A 5 92.53 33.69 21.31
CA VAL A 5 92.15 34.03 19.93
C VAL A 5 92.40 32.85 18.98
N ASP A 6 93.52 32.14 19.12
CA ASP A 6 93.82 30.97 18.27
C ASP A 6 92.87 29.80 18.54
N LYS A 7 92.47 29.58 19.80
CA LYS A 7 91.45 28.58 20.14
C LYS A 7 90.09 28.94 19.54
N GLU A 8 89.69 30.20 19.61
CA GLU A 8 88.43 30.68 19.01
C GLU A 8 88.45 30.55 17.48
N ARG A 9 89.58 30.83 16.83
CA ARG A 9 89.77 30.63 15.38
C ARG A 9 89.65 29.16 14.97
N HIS A 10 90.27 28.26 15.73
CA HIS A 10 90.18 26.82 15.47
C HIS A 10 88.75 26.32 15.62
N ASN A 11 88.06 26.69 16.71
CA ASN A 11 86.65 26.34 16.92
C ASN A 11 85.74 26.88 15.81
N PHE A 12 85.97 28.11 15.35
CA PHE A 12 85.23 28.70 14.24
C PHE A 12 85.45 27.92 12.93
N PHE A 13 86.69 27.52 12.66
CA PHE A 13 87.02 26.74 11.46
C PHE A 13 86.34 25.37 11.47
N GLU A 14 86.44 24.62 12.57
CA GLU A 14 85.76 23.31 12.72
C GLU A 14 84.24 23.46 12.57
N SER A 15 83.64 24.42 13.27
CA SER A 15 82.19 24.68 13.16
C SER A 15 81.76 25.07 11.74
N SER A 16 82.62 25.78 11.00
CA SER A 16 82.36 26.17 9.62
C SER A 16 82.43 24.97 8.68
N LEU A 17 83.38 24.05 8.89
CA LEU A 17 83.46 22.81 8.12
C LEU A 17 82.25 21.91 8.36
N ASP A 18 81.84 21.73 9.61
CA ASP A 18 80.62 20.99 9.96
C ASP A 18 79.38 21.61 9.31
N TYR A 19 79.27 22.94 9.32
CA TYR A 19 78.16 23.63 8.67
C TYR A 19 78.12 23.39 7.15
N VAL A 20 79.27 23.48 6.47
CA VAL A 20 79.36 23.19 5.02
C VAL A 20 79.01 21.72 4.74
N TYR A 21 79.48 20.79 5.57
CA TYR A 21 79.13 19.37 5.47
C TYR A 21 77.62 19.15 5.62
N GLN A 22 76.99 19.75 6.63
CA GLN A 22 75.55 19.66 6.85
C GLN A 22 74.74 20.28 5.71
N ILE A 23 75.20 21.39 5.12
CA ILE A 23 74.58 21.93 3.91
C ILE A 23 74.63 20.89 2.79
N GLN A 24 75.78 20.28 2.54
CA GLN A 24 75.93 19.28 1.48
C GLN A 24 75.01 18.08 1.73
N GLU A 25 74.92 17.59 2.96
CA GLU A 25 74.03 16.50 3.36
C GLU A 25 72.56 16.85 3.08
N VAL A 26 72.11 18.06 3.43
CA VAL A 26 70.74 18.54 3.12
C VAL A 26 70.52 18.69 1.61
N GLN A 27 71.51 19.19 0.86
CA GLN A 27 71.42 19.37 -0.60
C GLN A 27 71.31 18.04 -1.35
N GLU A 28 72.00 17.01 -0.88
CA GLU A 28 71.92 15.67 -1.46
C GLU A 28 70.65 14.94 -0.99
N SER A 29 70.32 15.00 0.29
CA SER A 29 69.17 14.27 0.85
C SER A 29 67.81 14.78 0.38
N LYS A 30 67.66 16.11 0.18
CA LYS A 30 66.41 16.68 -0.33
C LYS A 30 66.01 16.11 -1.70
N LYS A 31 66.97 15.65 -2.51
CA LYS A 31 66.71 15.11 -3.86
C LYS A 31 65.83 13.86 -3.80
N PHE A 32 66.01 13.01 -2.78
CA PHE A 32 65.18 11.81 -2.60
C PHE A 32 64.07 12.01 -1.56
N ASN A 33 64.31 12.75 -0.47
CA ASN A 33 63.30 12.98 0.57
C ASN A 33 62.02 13.66 0.05
N ILE A 34 62.11 14.43 -1.04
CA ILE A 34 60.94 15.04 -1.69
C ILE A 34 60.31 14.09 -2.72
N VAL A 35 61.13 13.34 -3.46
CA VAL A 35 60.66 12.52 -4.59
C VAL A 35 60.00 11.22 -4.11
N GLU A 36 60.52 10.59 -3.07
CA GLU A 36 60.00 9.32 -2.55
C GLU A 36 58.53 9.39 -2.11
N PRO A 37 58.09 10.39 -1.31
CA PRO A 37 56.67 10.51 -0.95
C PRO A 37 55.77 10.77 -2.15
N VAL A 38 56.23 11.57 -3.12
CA VAL A 38 55.45 11.87 -4.34
C VAL A 38 55.30 10.61 -5.20
N LEU A 39 56.38 9.83 -5.36
CA LEU A 39 56.35 8.57 -6.07
C LEU A 39 55.41 7.55 -5.40
N ALA A 40 55.51 7.40 -4.08
CA ALA A 40 54.64 6.52 -3.32
C ALA A 40 53.16 6.92 -3.44
N PHE A 41 52.87 8.23 -3.42
CA PHE A 41 51.53 8.76 -3.62
C PHE A 41 50.99 8.45 -5.02
N LEU A 42 51.76 8.74 -6.08
CA LEU A 42 51.34 8.46 -7.46
C LEU A 42 51.11 6.97 -7.71
N HIS A 43 51.97 6.12 -7.15
CA HIS A 43 51.80 4.67 -7.24
C HIS A 43 50.52 4.20 -6.53
N SER A 44 50.24 4.75 -5.35
CA SER A 44 49.01 4.47 -4.60
C SER A 44 47.76 4.89 -5.38
N LEU A 45 47.77 6.07 -6.01
CA LEU A 45 46.69 6.52 -6.88
C LEU A 45 46.48 5.58 -8.06
N PHE A 46 47.56 5.15 -8.71
CA PHE A 46 47.48 4.26 -9.86
C PHE A 46 46.87 2.90 -9.49
N ILE A 47 47.32 2.30 -8.39
CA ILE A 47 46.78 1.04 -7.88
C ILE A 47 45.31 1.21 -7.50
N SER A 48 44.98 2.26 -6.74
CA SER A 48 43.60 2.51 -6.30
C SER A 48 42.65 2.69 -7.49
N ASN A 49 43.05 3.45 -8.51
CA ASN A 49 42.24 3.63 -9.71
C ASN A 49 42.05 2.31 -10.48
N SER A 50 43.11 1.52 -10.61
CA SER A 50 43.07 0.22 -11.30
C SER A 50 42.12 -0.75 -10.58
N LEU A 51 42.25 -0.87 -9.25
CA LEU A 51 41.35 -1.69 -8.43
C LEU A 51 39.90 -1.22 -8.50
N THR A 52 39.68 0.10 -8.56
CA THR A 52 38.32 0.64 -8.69
C THR A 52 37.70 0.25 -10.02
N VAL A 53 38.46 0.28 -11.12
CA VAL A 53 37.97 -0.14 -12.44
C VAL A 53 37.63 -1.62 -12.45
N GLU A 54 38.50 -2.47 -11.90
CA GLU A 54 38.27 -3.92 -11.79
C GLU A 54 37.00 -4.22 -10.98
N LEU A 55 36.88 -3.61 -9.79
CA LEU A 55 35.69 -3.75 -8.95
C LEU A 55 34.42 -3.30 -9.67
N MET A 56 34.47 -2.16 -10.36
CA MET A 56 33.33 -1.67 -11.14
C MET A 56 32.93 -2.66 -12.23
N GLN A 57 33.91 -3.32 -12.86
CA GLN A 57 33.68 -4.35 -13.87
C GLN A 57 32.96 -5.58 -13.30
N ASP A 58 33.31 -6.01 -12.09
CA ASP A 58 32.61 -7.08 -11.38
C ASP A 58 31.16 -6.72 -11.04
N PHE A 59 30.87 -5.43 -10.81
CA PHE A 59 29.51 -4.95 -10.54
C PHE A 59 28.64 -4.72 -11.79
N LEU A 60 29.21 -4.69 -13.00
CA LEU A 60 28.46 -4.42 -14.24
C LEU A 60 27.29 -5.41 -14.49
N PRO A 61 27.45 -6.73 -14.33
CA PRO A 61 26.36 -7.68 -14.53
C PRO A 61 25.17 -7.42 -13.59
N TYR A 62 25.45 -7.12 -12.33
CA TYR A 62 24.41 -6.79 -11.34
C TYR A 62 23.68 -5.49 -11.72
N LYS A 63 24.42 -4.45 -12.11
CA LYS A 63 23.83 -3.19 -12.60
C LYS A 63 22.91 -3.44 -13.80
N GLN A 64 23.34 -4.26 -14.76
CA GLN A 64 22.55 -4.58 -15.94
C GLN A 64 21.26 -5.34 -15.58
N GLN A 65 21.36 -6.32 -14.68
CA GLN A 65 20.19 -7.04 -14.18
C GLN A 65 19.21 -6.11 -13.47
N LEU A 66 19.70 -5.18 -12.65
CA LEU A 66 18.88 -4.19 -11.97
C LEU A 66 18.14 -3.28 -12.97
N GLN A 67 18.82 -2.83 -14.02
CA GLN A 67 18.21 -2.03 -15.09
C GLN A 67 17.09 -2.80 -15.81
N LEU A 68 17.32 -4.08 -16.14
CA LEU A 68 16.29 -4.93 -16.75
C LEU A 68 15.10 -5.15 -15.83
N SER A 69 15.35 -5.43 -14.55
CA SER A 69 14.30 -5.60 -13.54
C SER A 69 13.44 -4.34 -13.42
N LEU A 70 14.08 -3.17 -13.33
CA LEU A 70 13.38 -1.88 -13.26
C LEU A 70 12.52 -1.62 -14.50
N GLN A 71 13.04 -1.92 -15.70
CA GLN A 71 12.29 -1.77 -16.94
C GLN A 71 11.09 -2.72 -16.99
N ASN A 72 11.25 -3.96 -16.54
CA ASN A 72 10.15 -4.93 -16.46
C ASN A 72 9.06 -4.46 -15.50
N THR A 73 9.44 -3.95 -14.32
CA THR A 73 8.47 -3.37 -13.36
C THR A 73 7.73 -2.18 -13.98
N ARG A 74 8.43 -1.31 -14.71
CA ARG A 74 7.79 -0.17 -15.41
C ARG A 74 6.80 -0.63 -16.48
N ASN A 75 7.17 -1.64 -17.27
CA ASN A 75 6.30 -2.20 -18.30
C ASN A 75 5.06 -2.86 -17.69
N HIS A 76 5.23 -3.66 -16.64
CA HIS A 76 4.14 -4.31 -15.92
C HIS A 76 3.16 -3.28 -15.35
N PHE A 77 3.66 -2.24 -14.68
CA PHE A 77 2.82 -1.14 -14.18
C PHE A 77 2.00 -0.49 -15.30
N SER A 78 2.62 -0.19 -16.45
CA SER A 78 1.92 0.43 -17.57
C SER A 78 0.79 -0.45 -18.10
N SER A 79 1.04 -1.75 -18.26
CA SER A 79 0.07 -2.74 -18.73
C SER A 79 -1.09 -2.90 -17.74
N THR A 80 -0.81 -3.11 -16.45
CA THR A 80 -1.85 -3.22 -15.42
C THR A 80 -2.69 -1.95 -15.30
N ARG A 81 -2.07 -0.78 -15.47
CA ARG A 81 -2.78 0.50 -15.45
C ARG A 81 -3.77 0.59 -16.62
N GLU A 82 -3.37 0.17 -17.82
CA GLU A 82 -4.24 0.16 -19.00
C GLU A 82 -5.43 -0.79 -18.81
N GLU A 83 -5.18 -2.02 -18.35
CA GLU A 83 -6.22 -3.00 -18.03
C GLU A 83 -7.20 -2.48 -16.96
N MET A 84 -6.68 -1.79 -15.94
CA MET A 84 -7.49 -1.22 -14.87
C MET A 84 -8.34 -0.03 -15.36
N GLU A 85 -7.84 0.81 -16.25
CA GLU A 85 -8.64 1.88 -16.88
C GLU A 85 -9.74 1.29 -17.77
N GLU A 86 -9.46 0.22 -18.52
CA GLU A 86 -10.48 -0.49 -19.30
C GLU A 86 -11.54 -1.12 -18.38
N LEU A 87 -11.13 -1.80 -17.30
CA LEU A 87 -12.04 -2.36 -16.30
C LEU A 87 -12.92 -1.27 -15.66
N LYS A 88 -12.32 -0.15 -15.26
CA LYS A 88 -13.04 1.00 -14.69
C LYS A 88 -14.06 1.56 -15.68
N LYS A 89 -13.72 1.67 -16.96
CA LYS A 89 -14.66 2.10 -18.00
C LYS A 89 -15.84 1.12 -18.09
N ARG A 90 -15.56 -0.18 -18.21
CA ARG A 90 -16.58 -1.23 -18.25
C ARG A 90 -17.49 -1.21 -17.00
N MET A 91 -16.92 -1.04 -15.81
CA MET A 91 -17.68 -0.99 -14.56
C MET A 91 -18.55 0.27 -14.44
N LYS A 92 -18.13 1.40 -15.00
CA LYS A 92 -18.97 2.62 -15.05
C LYS A 92 -20.14 2.49 -16.02
N GLU A 93 -19.94 1.75 -17.11
CA GLU A 93 -20.97 1.52 -18.15
C GLU A 93 -21.88 0.32 -17.82
N ALA A 94 -21.46 -0.55 -16.88
CA ALA A 94 -22.24 -1.71 -16.47
C ALA A 94 -23.59 -1.29 -15.83
N PRO A 95 -24.71 -1.94 -16.20
CA PRO A 95 -25.99 -1.66 -15.58
C PRO A 95 -25.95 -1.94 -14.07
N GLN A 96 -26.55 -1.06 -13.26
CA GLN A 96 -26.62 -1.19 -11.79
C GLN A 96 -27.30 -2.49 -11.30
N THR A 97 -27.97 -3.22 -12.20
CA THR A 97 -28.66 -4.48 -11.91
C THR A 97 -27.99 -5.64 -12.64
N CYS A 98 -26.69 -5.86 -12.43
CA CYS A 98 -26.05 -7.10 -12.83
C CYS A 98 -26.46 -8.21 -11.85
N LYS A 99 -27.52 -8.96 -12.17
CA LYS A 99 -27.65 -10.33 -11.64
C LYS A 99 -26.52 -11.15 -12.26
N LEU A 100 -25.69 -11.77 -11.44
CA LEU A 100 -24.85 -12.88 -11.89
C LEU A 100 -25.80 -14.05 -12.21
N PRO A 101 -25.88 -14.52 -13.46
CA PRO A 101 -26.75 -15.64 -13.82
C PRO A 101 -26.38 -16.88 -12.98
N GLY A 102 -27.37 -17.48 -12.31
CA GLY A 102 -27.19 -18.74 -11.57
C GLY A 102 -26.76 -18.62 -10.10
N GLN A 103 -26.71 -17.43 -9.51
CA GLN A 103 -26.41 -17.29 -8.08
C GLN A 103 -27.65 -17.61 -7.22
N PRO A 104 -27.61 -18.62 -6.31
CA PRO A 104 -28.75 -19.02 -5.47
C PRO A 104 -29.01 -18.08 -4.29
N SER A 105 -28.17 -17.06 -4.13
CA SER A 105 -28.27 -16.03 -3.11
C SER A 105 -28.46 -14.64 -3.71
N ILE A 106 -29.21 -13.80 -3.01
CA ILE A 106 -29.33 -12.36 -3.29
C ILE A 106 -28.76 -11.58 -2.12
N GLU A 107 -27.99 -10.55 -2.45
CA GLU A 107 -27.35 -9.69 -1.48
C GLU A 107 -27.60 -8.22 -1.80
N GLY A 108 -27.71 -7.39 -0.77
CA GLY A 108 -27.89 -5.96 -0.95
C GLY A 108 -28.43 -5.25 0.28
N TYR A 109 -28.54 -3.93 0.17
CA TYR A 109 -29.04 -3.10 1.26
C TYR A 109 -30.56 -3.05 1.27
N LEU A 110 -31.14 -3.30 2.44
CA LEU A 110 -32.57 -3.11 2.73
C LEU A 110 -32.74 -2.23 3.96
N TYR A 111 -33.84 -1.49 3.99
CA TYR A 111 -34.24 -0.76 5.20
C TYR A 111 -35.34 -1.53 5.91
N THR A 112 -35.20 -1.70 7.22
CA THR A 112 -36.18 -2.41 8.04
C THR A 112 -36.94 -1.42 8.91
N GLN A 113 -38.25 -1.60 8.99
CA GLN A 113 -39.10 -0.81 9.85
C GLN A 113 -38.95 -1.27 11.30
N GLU A 114 -38.41 -0.39 12.15
CA GLU A 114 -38.35 -0.59 13.60
C GLU A 114 -39.34 0.33 14.31
N LYS A 115 -40.13 -0.24 15.22
CA LYS A 115 -41.04 0.51 16.08
C LYS A 115 -40.37 0.77 17.42
N TRP A 116 -40.39 2.01 17.88
CA TRP A 116 -39.91 2.41 19.20
C TRP A 116 -40.98 3.27 19.89
N ALA A 117 -40.75 3.65 21.16
CA ALA A 117 -41.79 4.13 22.08
C ALA A 117 -42.71 5.26 21.55
N LEU A 118 -42.23 6.11 20.65
CA LEU A 118 -42.99 7.26 20.13
C LEU A 118 -42.98 7.36 18.60
N GLY A 119 -42.52 6.33 17.89
CA GLY A 119 -42.44 6.43 16.43
C GLY A 119 -41.89 5.22 15.70
N ILE A 120 -41.63 5.45 14.42
CA ILE A 120 -41.11 4.46 13.48
C ILE A 120 -39.78 4.97 12.96
N SER A 121 -38.75 4.13 13.01
CA SER A 121 -37.45 4.37 12.39
C SER A 121 -37.19 3.35 11.29
N TRP A 122 -36.40 3.75 10.30
CA TRP A 122 -35.93 2.86 9.24
C TRP A 122 -34.45 2.65 9.40
N VAL A 123 -34.06 1.42 9.69
CA VAL A 123 -32.65 1.07 9.94
C VAL A 123 -32.11 0.32 8.73
N LYS A 124 -30.91 0.71 8.28
CA LYS A 124 -30.27 0.13 7.11
C LYS A 124 -29.50 -1.14 7.49
N TYR A 125 -29.82 -2.24 6.82
CA TYR A 125 -29.13 -3.51 6.94
C TYR A 125 -28.51 -3.91 5.60
N TYR A 126 -27.34 -4.54 5.67
CA TYR A 126 -26.86 -5.40 4.60
C TYR A 126 -27.52 -6.77 4.77
N CYS A 127 -28.30 -7.16 3.78
CA CYS A 127 -29.06 -8.40 3.80
C CYS A 127 -28.48 -9.38 2.80
N ARG A 128 -28.37 -10.64 3.21
CA ARG A 128 -28.08 -11.78 2.34
C ARG A 128 -29.18 -12.81 2.53
N TYR A 129 -29.81 -13.22 1.43
CA TYR A 129 -30.79 -14.30 1.45
C TYR A 129 -30.29 -15.48 0.63
N GLU A 130 -30.41 -16.67 1.20
CA GLU A 130 -30.02 -17.93 0.57
C GLU A 130 -31.26 -18.78 0.32
N LYS A 131 -31.56 -19.04 -0.96
CA LYS A 131 -32.84 -19.66 -1.36
C LYS A 131 -32.98 -21.11 -0.88
N GLU A 132 -31.89 -21.86 -0.85
CA GLU A 132 -31.88 -23.28 -0.46
C GLU A 132 -32.27 -23.48 1.01
N THR A 133 -31.71 -22.65 1.89
CA THR A 133 -31.95 -22.70 3.34
C THR A 133 -33.13 -21.82 3.78
N ARG A 134 -33.59 -20.93 2.90
CA ARG A 134 -34.56 -19.86 3.20
C ARG A 134 -34.09 -18.92 4.31
N THR A 135 -32.78 -18.81 4.48
CA THR A 135 -32.18 -18.00 5.54
C THR A 135 -31.90 -16.59 5.03
N LEU A 136 -32.39 -15.59 5.76
CA LEU A 136 -32.10 -14.18 5.59
C LEU A 136 -31.17 -13.72 6.73
N THR A 137 -29.92 -13.43 6.39
CA THR A 137 -28.94 -12.82 7.31
C THR A 137 -28.97 -11.30 7.16
N MET A 138 -29.19 -10.59 8.27
CA MET A 138 -29.27 -9.13 8.32
C MET A 138 -28.16 -8.56 9.20
N THR A 139 -27.26 -7.77 8.60
CA THR A 139 -26.13 -7.14 9.30
C THR A 139 -26.33 -5.62 9.35
N PRO A 140 -26.41 -5.00 10.54
CA PRO A 140 -26.64 -3.55 10.65
C PRO A 140 -25.45 -2.77 10.09
N VAL A 141 -25.73 -1.76 9.26
CA VAL A 141 -24.68 -0.91 8.65
C VAL A 141 -24.17 0.14 9.64
N GLU A 142 -25.04 0.66 10.49
CA GLU A 142 -24.71 1.64 11.52
C GLU A 142 -24.70 0.97 12.90
N GLN A 143 -23.51 0.73 13.45
CA GLN A 143 -23.37 0.27 14.83
C GLN A 143 -23.30 1.48 15.75
N LYS A 144 -24.37 1.74 16.51
CA LYS A 144 -24.32 2.76 17.59
C LYS A 144 -23.30 2.30 18.64
N PRO A 145 -22.40 3.18 19.10
CA PRO A 145 -21.42 2.81 20.13
C PRO A 145 -22.15 2.36 21.41
N GLY A 146 -21.97 1.09 21.77
CA GLY A 146 -22.61 0.44 22.93
C GLY A 146 -23.69 -0.60 22.62
N ALA A 147 -24.17 -0.70 21.37
CA ALA A 147 -25.14 -1.73 20.97
C ALA A 147 -24.43 -2.97 20.40
N LYS A 148 -24.51 -4.10 21.11
CA LYS A 148 -24.07 -5.43 20.61
C LYS A 148 -25.09 -6.02 19.63
N GLN A 149 -25.46 -5.29 18.57
CA GLN A 149 -26.31 -5.85 17.52
C GLN A 149 -25.40 -6.49 16.46
N GLY A 150 -25.14 -7.79 16.62
CA GLY A 150 -24.50 -8.61 15.61
C GLY A 150 -25.45 -8.96 14.45
N PRO A 151 -24.98 -9.73 13.46
CA PRO A 151 -25.83 -10.27 12.40
C PRO A 151 -27.01 -11.06 12.99
N VAL A 152 -28.19 -10.89 12.40
CA VAL A 152 -29.40 -11.64 12.76
C VAL A 152 -29.76 -12.56 11.60
N ASP A 153 -29.80 -13.85 11.88
CA ASP A 153 -30.30 -14.85 10.94
C ASP A 153 -31.78 -15.10 11.18
N LEU A 154 -32.56 -15.06 10.11
CA LEU A 154 -34.01 -15.26 10.13
C LEU A 154 -34.40 -16.29 9.08
N THR A 155 -35.21 -17.27 9.45
CA THR A 155 -35.75 -18.25 8.52
C THR A 155 -37.06 -17.74 7.94
N LEU A 156 -37.10 -17.53 6.62
CA LEU A 156 -38.26 -16.99 5.92
C LEU A 156 -39.42 -18.00 5.83
N LYS A 157 -40.61 -17.59 6.28
CA LYS A 157 -41.87 -18.34 6.06
C LYS A 157 -42.56 -17.94 4.77
N TYR A 158 -42.80 -16.65 4.60
CA TYR A 158 -43.38 -16.08 3.38
C TYR A 158 -42.94 -14.64 3.18
N CYS A 159 -43.04 -14.20 1.94
CA CYS A 159 -42.77 -12.85 1.50
C CYS A 159 -43.96 -12.35 0.67
N VAL A 160 -44.44 -11.13 0.93
CA VAL A 160 -45.57 -10.54 0.20
C VAL A 160 -45.28 -9.08 -0.09
N ARG A 161 -45.65 -8.63 -1.29
CA ARG A 161 -45.53 -7.20 -1.62
C ARG A 161 -46.50 -6.41 -0.76
N ARG A 162 -46.05 -5.28 -0.23
CA ARG A 162 -46.92 -4.36 0.50
C ARG A 162 -47.67 -3.43 -0.46
N LYS A 163 -48.98 -3.23 -0.25
CA LYS A 163 -49.80 -2.30 -1.05
C LYS A 163 -49.34 -0.87 -0.80
N SER A 164 -49.14 -0.10 -1.87
CA SER A 164 -48.65 1.30 -1.78
C SER A 164 -49.57 2.21 -0.95
N GLU A 165 -50.86 1.91 -0.86
CA GLU A 165 -51.83 2.66 -0.06
C GLU A 165 -51.70 2.39 1.45
N SER A 166 -51.00 1.32 1.84
CA SER A 166 -50.85 0.90 3.24
C SER A 166 -49.61 1.46 3.94
N ILE A 167 -48.74 2.18 3.21
CA ILE A 167 -47.49 2.74 3.75
C ILE A 167 -46.99 3.92 2.90
N ASP A 168 -46.55 5.00 3.55
CA ASP A 168 -45.99 6.21 2.90
C ASP A 168 -44.53 6.03 2.40
N LYS A 169 -44.11 4.78 2.15
CA LYS A 169 -42.76 4.44 1.66
C LYS A 169 -42.85 3.61 0.40
N ARG A 170 -42.01 3.94 -0.59
CA ARG A 170 -41.96 3.25 -1.87
C ARG A 170 -41.16 1.94 -1.75
N PHE A 171 -41.46 0.98 -2.62
CA PHE A 171 -40.72 -0.27 -2.80
C PHE A 171 -40.70 -1.19 -1.56
N CYS A 172 -41.78 -1.21 -0.79
CA CYS A 172 -41.89 -1.99 0.42
C CYS A 172 -42.46 -3.40 0.17
N PHE A 173 -42.02 -4.36 0.97
CA PHE A 173 -42.53 -5.71 1.05
C PHE A 173 -42.47 -6.20 2.50
N ASP A 174 -43.37 -7.11 2.85
CA ASP A 174 -43.45 -7.69 4.18
C ASP A 174 -42.95 -9.13 4.14
N ILE A 175 -42.19 -9.50 5.15
CA ILE A 175 -41.76 -10.88 5.38
C ILE A 175 -42.27 -11.36 6.73
N GLU A 176 -42.54 -12.67 6.83
CA GLU A 176 -42.73 -13.34 8.11
C GLU A 176 -41.63 -14.39 8.31
N THR A 177 -41.16 -14.49 9.54
CA THR A 177 -40.02 -15.34 9.91
C THR A 177 -40.41 -16.30 11.03
N ASN A 178 -39.62 -17.36 11.23
CA ASN A 178 -39.85 -18.33 12.30
C ASN A 178 -39.52 -17.75 13.69
N GLU A 179 -38.51 -16.89 13.74
CA GLU A 179 -37.88 -16.43 14.98
C GLU A 179 -38.60 -15.21 15.58
N ARG A 180 -39.27 -14.40 14.74
CA ARG A 180 -39.96 -13.19 15.19
C ARG A 180 -41.48 -13.29 14.97
N PRO A 181 -42.30 -13.06 16.01
CA PRO A 181 -43.74 -12.96 15.85
C PRO A 181 -44.11 -11.64 15.16
N GLY A 182 -44.88 -11.73 14.08
CA GLY A 182 -45.37 -10.58 13.31
C GLY A 182 -44.59 -10.33 12.01
N THR A 183 -45.14 -9.43 11.19
CA THR A 183 -44.57 -9.08 9.89
C THR A 183 -43.43 -8.06 10.05
N ILE A 184 -42.34 -8.29 9.34
CA ILE A 184 -41.21 -7.37 9.24
C ILE A 184 -41.33 -6.65 7.90
N THR A 185 -41.46 -5.32 7.95
CA THR A 185 -41.54 -4.51 6.74
C THR A 185 -40.15 -4.09 6.29
N LEU A 186 -39.83 -4.47 5.05
CA LEU A 186 -38.58 -4.17 4.38
C LEU A 186 -38.81 -3.21 3.22
N GLN A 187 -37.88 -2.29 3.01
CA GLN A 187 -37.86 -1.34 1.91
C GLN A 187 -36.59 -1.54 1.07
N ALA A 188 -36.79 -1.79 -0.22
CA ALA A 188 -35.71 -1.80 -1.21
C ALA A 188 -35.40 -0.38 -1.72
N PRO A 189 -34.16 -0.12 -2.19
CA PRO A 189 -33.79 1.21 -2.68
C PRO A 189 -34.38 1.56 -4.06
N SER A 190 -34.85 0.57 -4.82
CA SER A 190 -35.50 0.77 -6.12
C SER A 190 -36.54 -0.31 -6.40
N GLU A 191 -37.45 -0.05 -7.35
CA GLU A 191 -38.44 -1.02 -7.80
C GLU A 191 -37.79 -2.27 -8.42
N ALA A 192 -36.70 -2.08 -9.17
CA ALA A 192 -35.94 -3.20 -9.73
C ALA A 192 -35.44 -4.11 -8.60
N ASN A 193 -34.80 -3.53 -7.57
CA ASN A 193 -34.31 -4.29 -6.42
C ASN A 193 -35.44 -4.98 -5.66
N ARG A 194 -36.57 -4.30 -5.43
CA ARG A 194 -37.76 -4.93 -4.80
C ARG A 194 -38.18 -6.17 -5.57
N ARG A 195 -38.27 -6.09 -6.92
CA ARG A 195 -38.64 -7.24 -7.75
C ARG A 195 -37.64 -8.38 -7.61
N LEU A 196 -36.33 -8.10 -7.56
CA LEU A 196 -35.32 -9.14 -7.39
C LEU A 196 -35.44 -9.83 -6.03
N TRP A 197 -35.65 -9.06 -4.96
CA TRP A 197 -35.86 -9.59 -3.60
C TRP A 197 -37.13 -10.45 -3.51
N MET A 198 -38.23 -9.96 -4.09
CA MET A 198 -39.48 -10.73 -4.18
C MET A 198 -39.30 -12.03 -4.97
N GLU A 199 -38.63 -11.99 -6.13
CA GLU A 199 -38.36 -13.17 -6.96
C GLU A 199 -37.48 -14.20 -6.24
N ALA A 200 -36.44 -13.75 -5.54
CA ALA A 200 -35.56 -14.64 -4.78
C ALA A 200 -36.29 -15.31 -3.61
N MET A 201 -37.17 -14.56 -2.92
CA MET A 201 -37.94 -15.01 -1.76
C MET A 201 -39.28 -15.68 -2.12
N ASP A 202 -39.51 -15.99 -3.41
CA ASP A 202 -40.76 -16.55 -3.93
C ASP A 202 -42.01 -15.76 -3.47
N GLY A 203 -41.88 -14.44 -3.40
CA GLY A 203 -42.87 -13.54 -2.84
C GLY A 203 -44.10 -13.36 -3.72
N LYS A 204 -45.26 -13.18 -3.08
CA LYS A 204 -46.56 -13.04 -3.76
C LYS A 204 -46.96 -11.57 -3.96
N GLU A 205 -47.67 -11.28 -5.04
CA GLU A 205 -48.37 -10.00 -5.20
C GLU A 205 -49.66 -10.00 -4.34
N PRO A 206 -50.14 -8.83 -3.87
CA PRO A 206 -51.16 -8.71 -2.82
C PRO A 206 -52.60 -8.48 -3.34
#